data_AF-A0A0A2M2C3-F1
#
_entry.id   AF-A0A0A2M2C3-F1
#
_cell.length_a   1.000
_cell.length_b   1.000
_cell.length_c   1.000
_cell.angle_alpha   90.00
_cell.angle_beta   90.00
_cell.angle_gamma   90.00
#
_symmetry.space_group_name_H-M   'P 1'
#
loop_
_entity.id
_entity.type
_entity.pdbx_description
1 polymer ?
#
loop_
_entity_poly.entity_id
_entity_poly.type
_entity_poly.pdbx_seq_one_letter_code
_entity_poly.pdbx_strand_id
1 'polypeptide(L)' 'MFSTGQLYFAAFFVVVFVAAMIYVYRKDLKLHKKYYKGSYWILIAFLAFIAILFCIKYFVKE' A
#
# COMPACT_ATOMS: atom_id res chain seq x y z
N MET A 1 10.93 29.04 16.01
CA MET A 1 9.66 28.83 16.76
C MET A 1 8.53 29.04 15.77
N PHE A 2 7.58 28.11 15.69
CA PHE A 2 6.44 28.30 14.79
C PHE A 2 5.50 29.36 15.39
N SER A 3 5.02 30.28 14.54
CA SER A 3 3.99 31.23 14.98
C SER A 3 2.64 30.53 15.12
N THR A 4 1.75 31.10 15.93
CA THR A 4 0.40 30.56 16.10
C THR A 4 -0.35 30.48 14.76
N GLY A 5 -0.15 31.45 13.88
CA GLY A 5 -0.72 31.45 12.52
C GLY A 5 -0.20 30.31 11.64
N GLN A 6 1.10 29.98 11.76
CA GLN A 6 1.68 28.83 11.04
C GLN A 6 1.08 27.50 11.53
N LEU A 7 0.83 27.35 12.83
CA LEU A 7 0.20 26.15 13.38
C LEU A 7 -1.25 26.00 12.90
N TYR A 8 -2.04 27.09 12.90
CA TYR A 8 -3.41 27.05 12.39
C TYR A 8 -3.48 26.73 10.90
N PHE A 9 -2.60 27.35 10.11
CA PHE A 9 -2.52 27.05 8.68
C PHE A 9 -2.13 25.59 8.43
N ALA A 10 -1.13 25.07 9.14
CA ALA A 10 -0.70 23.68 8.97
C ALA A 10 -1.81 22.69 9.32
N ALA A 11 -2.54 22.91 10.43
CA ALA A 11 -3.66 22.08 10.82
C ALA A 11 -4.79 22.11 9.77
N PHE A 12 -5.18 23.30 9.31
CA PHE A 12 -6.19 23.46 8.28
C PHE A 12 -5.77 22.79 6.96
N PHE A 13 -4.54 23.03 6.52
CA PHE A 13 -3.98 22.46 5.30
C PHE A 13 -4.01 20.93 5.35
N VAL A 14 -3.54 20.31 6.43
CA VAL A 14 -3.55 18.85 6.58
C VAL A 14 -4.96 18.29 6.50
N VAL A 15 -5.93 18.90 7.17
CA VAL A 15 -7.33 18.45 7.13
C VAL A 15 -7.91 18.51 5.72
N VAL A 16 -7.76 19.65 5.04
CA VAL A 16 -8.28 19.83 3.67
C VAL A 16 -7.56 18.89 2.70
N PHE A 17 -6.24 18.76 2.82
CA PHE A 17 -5.43 17.89 1.98
C PHE A 17 -5.85 16.42 2.15
N VAL A 18 -5.99 15.93 3.38
CA VAL A 18 -6.44 14.56 3.66
C VAL A 18 -7.87 14.34 3.15
N ALA A 19 -8.78 15.30 3.33
CA ALA A 19 -10.13 15.19 2.80
C ALA A 19 -10.16 15.10 1.27
N ALA A 20 -9.35 15.92 0.58
CA ALA A 20 -9.20 15.89 -0.87
C ALA A 20 -8.62 14.54 -1.35
N MET A 21 -7.57 14.06 -0.68
CA MET A 21 -6.97 12.74 -0.94
C MET A 21 -8.02 11.62 -0.82
N ILE A 22 -8.79 11.61 0.27
CA ILE A 22 -9.86 10.61 0.47
C ILE A 22 -10.88 10.68 -0.65
N TYR A 23 -11.33 11.89 -1.04
CA TYR A 23 -12.31 12.06 -2.10
C TYR A 23 -11.81 11.53 -3.46
N VAL A 24 -10.57 11.84 -3.83
CA VAL A 24 -9.96 11.40 -5.09
C VAL A 24 -9.75 9.89 -5.09
N TYR A 25 -9.06 9.35 -4.09
CA TYR A 25 -8.70 7.92 -4.05
C TYR A 25 -9.87 6.99 -3.79
N ARG A 26 -11.02 7.49 -3.31
CA ARG A 26 -12.23 6.66 -3.14
C ARG A 26 -12.68 6.04 -4.47
N LYS A 27 -12.50 6.73 -5.59
CA LYS A 27 -12.86 6.23 -6.92
C LYS A 27 -11.90 5.12 -7.37
N ASP A 28 -10.63 5.26 -7.01
CA ASP A 28 -9.58 4.30 -7.36
C ASP A 28 -9.78 2.95 -6.67
N LEU A 29 -10.39 2.92 -5.48
CA LEU A 29 -10.73 1.65 -4.81
C LEU A 29 -11.60 0.73 -5.67
N LYS A 30 -12.54 1.29 -6.45
CA LYS A 30 -13.38 0.51 -7.38
C LYS A 30 -12.56 0.02 -8.56
N LEU A 31 -11.65 0.85 -9.06
CA LEU A 31 -10.78 0.56 -10.18
C LEU A 31 -9.74 -0.51 -9.83
N HIS A 32 -9.13 -0.43 -8.65
CA HIS A 32 -8.23 -1.43 -8.12
C HIS A 32 -8.92 -2.79 -7.99
N LYS A 33 -10.12 -2.84 -7.42
CA LYS A 33 -10.90 -4.08 -7.36
C LYS A 33 -11.26 -4.63 -8.74
N LYS A 34 -11.43 -3.78 -9.76
CA LYS A 34 -11.74 -4.21 -11.13
C LYS A 34 -10.53 -4.81 -11.84
N TYR A 35 -9.38 -4.15 -11.80
CA TYR A 35 -8.19 -4.55 -12.59
C TYR A 35 -7.23 -5.47 -11.83
N TYR A 36 -7.17 -5.39 -10.50
CA TYR A 36 -6.25 -6.18 -9.67
C TYR A 36 -6.97 -7.31 -8.92
N LYS A 37 -8.19 -7.67 -9.34
CA LYS A 37 -8.91 -8.82 -8.78
C LYS A 37 -8.05 -10.08 -8.97
N GLY A 38 -7.72 -10.76 -7.88
CA GLY A 38 -6.90 -11.96 -7.92
C GLY A 38 -5.39 -11.71 -7.92
N SER A 39 -4.92 -10.46 -7.85
CA SER A 39 -3.49 -10.14 -7.67
C SER A 39 -2.87 -10.85 -6.46
N TYR A 40 -3.65 -11.05 -5.39
CA TYR A 40 -3.21 -11.81 -4.21
C TYR A 40 -2.79 -13.25 -4.53
N TRP A 41 -3.42 -13.91 -5.50
CA TRP A 41 -3.03 -15.27 -5.90
C TRP A 41 -1.65 -15.31 -6.54
N ILE A 42 -1.31 -14.27 -7.33
CA ILE A 42 0.02 -14.12 -7.91
C ILE A 42 1.06 -13.90 -6.81
N LEU A 43 0.75 -13.09 -5.79
CA LEU A 43 1.63 -12.88 -4.63
C LEU A 43 1.84 -14.18 -3.85
N ILE A 44 0.77 -14.96 -3.60
CA ILE A 44 0.86 -16.25 -2.91
C ILE A 44 1.70 -17.23 -3.71
N ALA A 45 1.47 -17.34 -5.02
CA ALA A 45 2.26 -18.21 -5.90
C ALA A 45 3.75 -17.82 -5.89
N PHE A 46 4.04 -16.53 -5.93
CA PHE A 46 5.41 -16.01 -5.86
C PHE A 46 6.09 -16.31 -4.52
N LEU A 47 5.39 -16.10 -3.40
CA LEU A 47 5.90 -16.45 -2.06
C LEU A 47 6.10 -17.95 -1.91
N ALA A 48 5.17 -18.77 -2.41
CA ALA A 48 5.30 -20.22 -2.41
C ALA A 48 6.51 -20.66 -3.25
N PHE A 49 6.72 -20.05 -4.41
CA PHE A 49 7.90 -20.30 -5.24
C PHE A 49 9.20 -19.99 -4.48
N ILE A 50 9.28 -18.84 -3.81
CA ILE A 50 10.44 -18.48 -2.97
C ILE A 50 10.64 -19.51 -1.85
N ALA A 51 9.56 -19.90 -1.14
CA ALA A 51 9.64 -20.90 -0.08
C ALA A 51 10.15 -22.25 -0.60
N ILE A 52 9.69 -22.69 -1.77
CA ILE A 52 10.17 -23.91 -2.44
C ILE A 52 11.67 -23.80 -2.74
N LEU A 53 12.17 -22.65 -3.23
CA LEU A 53 13.61 -22.45 -3.46
C LEU A 53 14.42 -22.59 -2.17
N PHE A 54 13.92 -22.08 -1.04
CA PHE A 54 14.56 -22.26 0.25
C PHE A 54 14.52 -23.72 0.72
N CYS A 55 13.39 -24.42 0.55
CA CYS A 55 13.28 -25.84 0.85
C CYS A 55 14.29 -26.65 0.03
N ILE A 56 14.34 -26.45 -1.30
CA ILE A 56 15.30 -27.12 -2.18
C ILE A 56 16.73 -26.82 -1.71
N LYS A 57 17.07 -25.55 -1.47
CA LYS A 57 18.39 -25.17 -0.98
C LYS A 57 18.73 -25.84 0.35
N TYR A 58 17.76 -26.04 1.24
CA TYR A 58 17.98 -26.69 2.53
C TYR A 58 18.17 -28.21 2.39
N PHE A 59 17.37 -28.87 1.55
CA PHE A 59 17.40 -30.33 1.40
C PHE A 59 18.43 -30.84 0.38
N VAL A 60 18.80 -30.05 -0.62
CA VAL A 60 19.78 -30.42 -1.67
C VAL A 60 21.19 -29.98 -1.31
N LYS A 61 21.34 -29.02 -0.40
CA LYS A 61 22.66 -28.66 0.13
C LYS A 61 23.09 -29.68 1.17
N GLU A 62 23.77 -30.72 0.69
CA GLU A 62 24.90 -31.30 1.42
C GLU A 62 26.07 -30.30 1.47
#